data_AF-K9V8Z5-F1
#
_entry.id   AF-K9V8Z5-F1
#
_cell.length_a   1.000
_cell.length_b   1.000
_cell.length_c   1.000
_cell.angle_alpha   90.00
_cell.angle_beta   90.00
_cell.angle_gamma   90.00
#
_symmetry.space_group_name_H-M   'P 1'
#
loop_
_entity.id
_entity.type
_entity.pdbx_description
1 polymer ?
#
loop_
_entity_poly.entity_id
_entity_poly.type
_entity_poly.pdbx_seq_one_letter_code
_entity_poly.pdbx_strand_id
1 'polypeptide(L)'
;MGRNKYQLQASLGLFSLFLTASPLFLKLPAQYQAFNKNSEMEVDAAIAYSKTRTSEQIERERIQQRKETADTLQRTGILPTHQKLKIRRYFDNPKRNPNPDITGYLEDETVYVYDSAGICIGRIENRQWYWKHWYKNACDNSPAQ
;
A
#
# COMPACT_ATOMS: atom_id res chain seq x y z
N MET A 1 -68.09 -50.68 28.76
CA MET A 1 -66.69 -50.20 28.64
C MET A 1 -66.56 -48.90 29.43
N GLY A 2 -66.08 -48.98 30.67
CA GLY A 2 -65.94 -47.81 31.54
C GLY A 2 -64.68 -47.03 31.21
N ARG A 3 -64.81 -45.76 30.80
CA ARG A 3 -63.68 -44.84 30.64
C ARG A 3 -63.11 -44.53 32.02
N ASN A 4 -61.85 -44.93 32.26
CA ASN A 4 -61.15 -44.68 33.52
C ASN A 4 -60.96 -43.17 33.70
N LYS A 5 -61.68 -42.57 34.66
CA LYS A 5 -61.71 -41.11 34.90
C LYS A 5 -60.32 -40.50 35.14
N TYR A 6 -59.39 -41.30 35.68
CA TYR A 6 -58.01 -40.89 35.98
C TYR A 6 -57.11 -40.77 34.75
N GLN A 7 -57.39 -41.49 33.65
CA GLN A 7 -56.57 -41.39 32.43
C GLN A 7 -56.75 -40.05 31.72
N LEU A 8 -57.95 -39.47 31.79
CA LEU A 8 -58.24 -38.17 31.18
C LEU A 8 -57.57 -37.02 31.95
N GLN A 9 -57.53 -37.11 33.28
CA GLN A 9 -56.87 -36.11 34.12
C GLN A 9 -55.35 -36.21 34.01
N ALA A 10 -54.80 -37.43 33.94
CA ALA A 10 -53.37 -37.65 33.73
C ALA A 10 -52.90 -37.15 32.36
N SER A 11 -53.69 -37.34 31.30
CA SER A 11 -53.33 -36.85 29.96
C SER A 11 -53.36 -35.32 29.85
N LEU A 12 -54.33 -34.66 30.50
CA LEU A 12 -54.40 -33.20 30.56
C LEU A 12 -53.23 -32.61 31.36
N GLY A 13 -52.84 -33.25 32.46
CA GLY A 13 -51.66 -32.86 33.24
C GLY A 13 -50.38 -32.92 32.41
N LEU A 14 -50.14 -34.04 31.70
CA LEU A 14 -48.98 -34.18 30.82
C LEU A 14 -48.97 -33.16 29.67
N PHE A 15 -50.13 -32.85 29.09
CA PHE A 15 -50.24 -31.83 28.04
C PHE A 15 -49.89 -30.43 28.55
N SER A 16 -50.35 -30.09 29.76
CA SER A 16 -50.02 -28.81 30.39
C SER A 16 -48.52 -28.68 30.72
N LEU A 17 -47.89 -29.77 31.13
CA LEU A 17 -46.44 -29.84 31.37
C LEU A 17 -45.64 -29.67 30.08
N PHE A 18 -46.10 -30.25 28.97
CA PHE A 18 -45.49 -30.06 27.65
C PHE A 18 -45.62 -28.62 27.15
N LEU A 19 -46.80 -28.00 27.32
CA LEU A 19 -47.04 -26.61 26.91
C LEU A 19 -46.24 -25.59 27.73
N THR A 20 -46.06 -25.84 29.02
CA THR A 20 -45.27 -24.96 29.90
C THR A 20 -43.77 -25.14 29.72
N ALA A 21 -43.31 -26.35 29.37
CA ALA A 21 -41.90 -26.62 29.05
C ALA A 21 -41.50 -26.26 27.61
N SER A 22 -42.46 -26.17 26.68
CA SER A 22 -42.24 -25.85 25.25
C SER A 22 -41.37 -24.61 24.98
N PRO A 23 -41.53 -23.48 25.71
CA PRO A 23 -40.73 -22.28 25.46
C PRO A 23 -39.24 -22.47 25.76
N LEU A 24 -38.89 -23.37 26.68
CA LEU A 24 -37.49 -23.69 27.01
C LEU A 24 -36.83 -24.44 25.86
N PHE A 25 -37.50 -25.45 25.31
CA PHE A 25 -36.96 -26.26 24.20
C PHE A 25 -36.89 -25.51 22.88
N LEU A 26 -37.82 -24.59 22.61
CA LEU A 26 -37.82 -23.79 21.38
C LEU A 26 -36.80 -22.62 21.42
N LYS A 27 -36.51 -22.06 22.60
CA LYS A 27 -35.58 -20.92 22.71
C LYS A 27 -34.11 -21.30 22.81
N LEU A 28 -33.79 -22.52 23.23
CA LEU A 28 -32.41 -23.04 23.31
C LEU A 28 -31.65 -22.96 21.98
N PRO A 29 -32.12 -23.52 20.85
CA PRO A 29 -31.36 -23.53 19.60
C PRO A 29 -31.11 -22.12 19.03
N ALA A 30 -32.04 -21.18 19.25
CA ALA A 30 -31.89 -19.80 18.80
C ALA A 30 -30.78 -19.05 19.57
N GLN A 31 -30.62 -19.32 20.86
CA GLN A 31 -29.57 -18.69 21.68
C GLN A 31 -28.17 -19.23 21.36
N TYR A 32 -28.03 -20.52 21.04
CA TYR A 32 -26.75 -21.09 20.60
C TYR A 32 -26.28 -20.51 19.26
N GLN A 33 -27.19 -20.34 18.29
CA GLN A 33 -26.83 -19.75 16.99
C GLN A 33 -26.42 -18.29 17.11
N ALA A 34 -27.10 -17.50 17.94
CA ALA A 34 -26.74 -16.11 18.19
C ALA A 34 -25.40 -15.97 18.92
N PHE A 35 -25.11 -16.86 19.87
CA PHE A 35 -23.84 -16.87 20.60
C PHE A 35 -22.65 -17.20 19.68
N ASN A 36 -22.78 -18.24 18.83
CA ASN A 36 -21.72 -18.62 17.89
C ASN A 36 -21.42 -17.50 16.87
N LYS A 37 -22.46 -16.84 16.34
CA LYS A 37 -22.27 -15.73 15.39
C LYS A 37 -21.59 -14.51 16.03
N ASN A 38 -21.90 -14.20 17.29
CA ASN A 38 -21.25 -13.11 17.99
C ASN A 38 -19.76 -13.42 18.26
N SER A 39 -19.44 -14.66 18.65
CA SER A 39 -18.05 -15.08 18.85
C SER A 39 -17.23 -15.08 17.54
N GLU A 40 -17.82 -15.49 16.42
CA GLU A 40 -17.15 -15.47 15.11
C GLU A 40 -16.88 -14.02 14.67
N MET A 41 -17.85 -13.13 14.86
CA MET A 41 -17.72 -11.71 14.49
C MET A 41 -16.66 -10.96 15.31
N GLU A 42 -16.51 -11.28 16.61
CA GLU A 42 -15.44 -10.70 17.45
C GLU A 42 -14.05 -11.18 17.02
N VAL A 43 -13.92 -12.45 16.64
CA VAL A 43 -12.66 -13.02 16.14
C VAL A 43 -12.30 -12.43 14.77
N ASP A 44 -13.27 -12.30 13.86
CA ASP A 44 -13.05 -11.70 12.54
C ASP A 44 -12.63 -10.22 12.64
N ALA A 45 -13.23 -9.46 13.57
CA ALA A 45 -12.85 -8.08 13.83
C ALA A 45 -11.40 -7.98 14.37
N ALA A 46 -10.99 -8.89 15.26
CA ALA A 46 -9.62 -8.95 15.77
C ALA A 46 -8.60 -9.32 14.69
N ILE A 47 -8.94 -10.26 13.80
CA ILE A 47 -8.11 -10.66 12.65
C ILE A 47 -7.97 -9.49 11.67
N ALA A 48 -9.06 -8.80 11.34
CA ALA A 48 -9.02 -7.63 10.46
C ALA A 48 -8.12 -6.53 11.02
N TYR A 49 -8.25 -6.21 12.32
CA TYR A 49 -7.42 -5.21 12.98
C TYR A 49 -5.92 -5.58 12.98
N SER A 50 -5.58 -6.83 13.29
CA SER A 50 -4.18 -7.28 13.28
C SER A 50 -3.57 -7.25 11.88
N LYS A 51 -4.34 -7.61 10.85
CA LYS A 51 -3.89 -7.59 9.45
C LYS A 51 -3.58 -6.17 8.97
N THR A 52 -4.44 -5.20 9.27
CA THR A 52 -4.22 -3.79 8.91
C THR A 52 -2.96 -3.23 9.57
N ARG A 53 -2.78 -3.49 10.87
CA ARG A 53 -1.59 -3.04 11.61
C ARG A 53 -0.31 -3.65 11.05
N THR A 54 -0.35 -4.94 10.70
CA THR A 54 0.79 -5.64 10.10
C THR A 54 1.12 -5.07 8.72
N SER A 55 0.11 -4.79 7.88
CA SER A 55 0.35 -4.18 6.56
C SER A 55 0.95 -2.78 6.67
N GLU A 56 0.47 -1.95 7.61
CA GLU A 56 1.03 -0.62 7.84
C GLU A 56 2.48 -0.67 8.34
N GLN A 57 2.82 -1.63 9.21
CA GLN A 57 4.19 -1.81 9.69
C GLN A 57 5.14 -2.21 8.54
N ILE A 58 4.73 -3.18 7.72
CA ILE A 58 5.51 -3.61 6.54
C ILE A 58 5.71 -2.45 5.56
N GLU A 59 4.68 -1.61 5.36
CA GLU A 59 4.78 -0.46 4.47
C GLU A 59 5.74 0.61 5.02
N ARG A 60 5.67 0.89 6.33
CA ARG A 60 6.63 1.78 7.02
C ARG A 60 8.06 1.26 6.91
N GLU A 61 8.28 -0.03 7.12
CA GLU A 61 9.60 -0.67 6.97
C GLU A 61 10.12 -0.56 5.53
N ARG A 62 9.29 -0.80 4.51
CA ARG A 62 9.69 -0.62 3.10
C ARG A 62 10.06 0.83 2.80
N ILE A 63 9.30 1.80 3.30
CA ILE A 63 9.61 3.23 3.11
C ILE A 63 10.95 3.56 3.78
N GLN A 64 11.20 3.02 4.97
CA GLN A 64 12.43 3.26 5.71
C GLN A 64 13.64 2.63 5.01
N GLN A 65 13.52 1.38 4.53
CA GLN A 65 14.54 0.74 3.71
C GLN A 65 14.83 1.50 2.42
N ARG A 66 13.80 2.04 1.75
CA ARG A 66 13.97 2.90 0.56
C ARG A 66 14.72 4.19 0.89
N LYS A 67 14.43 4.82 2.03
CA LYS A 67 15.17 6.01 2.50
C LYS A 67 16.61 5.69 2.83
N GLU A 68 16.87 4.63 3.59
CA GLU A 68 18.23 4.20 3.93
C GLU A 68 19.04 3.81 2.69
N THR A 69 18.39 3.15 1.71
CA THR A 69 19.01 2.86 0.42
C THR A 69 19.30 4.14 -0.37
N ALA A 70 18.37 5.11 -0.41
CA ALA A 70 18.60 6.40 -1.05
C ALA A 70 19.74 7.19 -0.38
N ASP A 71 19.79 7.22 0.95
CA ASP A 71 20.82 7.92 1.71
C ASP A 71 22.20 7.26 1.54
N THR A 72 22.25 5.92 1.51
CA THR A 72 23.50 5.19 1.22
C THR A 72 23.97 5.39 -0.22
N LEU A 73 23.05 5.45 -1.19
CA LEU A 73 23.38 5.81 -2.57
C LEU A 73 23.90 7.25 -2.69
N GLN A 74 23.31 8.20 -1.95
CA GLN A 74 23.81 9.58 -1.90
C GLN A 74 25.20 9.67 -1.27
N ARG A 75 25.43 8.97 -0.14
CA ARG A 75 26.73 8.98 0.56
C ARG A 75 27.85 8.30 -0.22
N THR A 76 27.53 7.28 -1.01
CA THR A 76 28.53 6.55 -1.81
C THR A 76 28.85 7.24 -3.13
N GLY A 77 28.12 8.29 -3.52
CA GLY A 77 28.31 9.01 -4.79
C GLY A 77 27.95 8.19 -6.03
N ILE A 78 27.57 6.92 -5.85
CA ILE A 78 27.09 6.01 -6.90
C ILE A 78 25.61 6.32 -7.09
N LEU A 79 25.30 7.38 -7.85
CA LEU A 79 23.95 7.55 -8.34
C LEU A 79 23.59 6.32 -9.20
N PRO A 80 22.35 5.81 -9.12
CA PRO A 80 21.88 4.86 -10.11
C PRO A 80 22.13 5.48 -11.48
N THR A 81 22.81 4.73 -12.34
CA THR A 81 23.39 5.13 -13.64
C THR A 81 22.42 5.85 -14.58
N HIS A 82 21.13 5.87 -14.26
CA HIS A 82 20.04 6.49 -15.00
C HIS A 82 19.91 8.02 -14.80
N GLN A 83 20.41 8.60 -13.70
CA GLN A 83 20.17 10.03 -13.39
C GLN A 83 21.24 11.03 -13.89
N LYS A 84 22.36 10.55 -14.46
CA LYS A 84 23.43 11.41 -14.99
C LYS A 84 23.78 10.99 -16.42
N LEU A 85 23.63 11.90 -17.39
CA LEU A 85 24.08 11.72 -18.76
C LEU A 85 25.35 12.53 -19.00
N LYS A 86 26.44 11.91 -19.47
CA LYS A 86 27.68 12.62 -19.83
C LYS A 86 27.87 12.63 -21.34
N ILE A 87 27.92 13.82 -21.95
CA ILE A 87 28.18 13.96 -23.38
C ILE A 87 29.67 13.91 -23.64
N ARG A 88 30.12 12.89 -24.38
CA ARG A 88 31.52 12.74 -24.75
C ARG A 88 31.87 13.73 -25.87
N ARG A 89 33.08 14.32 -25.81
CA ARG A 89 33.60 15.26 -26.83
C ARG A 89 32.75 16.53 -27.02
N TYR A 90 32.01 16.93 -26.00
CA TYR A 90 31.30 18.20 -25.97
C TYR A 90 31.78 19.01 -24.78
N PHE A 91 32.24 20.22 -25.04
CA PHE A 91 32.48 21.25 -24.03
C PHE A 91 31.35 22.25 -24.09
N ASP A 92 30.92 22.69 -22.91
CA ASP A 92 29.84 23.66 -22.81
C ASP A 92 30.09 24.91 -23.67
N ASN A 93 29.15 25.21 -24.57
CA ASN A 93 29.28 26.34 -25.49
C ASN A 93 27.90 26.93 -25.84
N PRO A 94 27.64 28.23 -25.59
CA PRO A 94 26.37 28.87 -25.87
C PRO A 94 25.98 28.91 -27.36
N LYS A 95 26.92 28.63 -28.27
CA LYS A 95 26.67 28.60 -29.73
C LYS A 95 26.28 27.21 -30.25
N ARG A 96 26.48 26.15 -29.47
CA ARG A 96 26.28 24.77 -29.92
C ARG A 96 25.44 24.00 -28.92
N ASN A 97 24.15 23.84 -29.21
CA ASN A 97 23.27 22.98 -28.44
C ASN A 97 23.60 21.50 -28.75
N PRO A 98 23.92 20.67 -27.75
CA PRO A 98 24.26 19.26 -27.97
C PRO A 98 23.05 18.38 -28.29
N ASN A 99 21.83 18.85 -28.01
CA ASN A 99 20.55 18.19 -28.29
C ASN A 99 20.58 16.66 -28.09
N PRO A 100 20.75 16.18 -26.84
CA PRO A 100 20.83 14.76 -26.54
C PRO A 100 19.52 14.03 -26.91
N ASP A 101 19.62 12.76 -27.26
CA ASP A 101 18.44 11.93 -27.52
C ASP A 101 17.63 11.74 -26.24
N ILE A 102 16.36 12.16 -26.30
CA ILE A 102 15.41 12.16 -25.17
C ILE A 102 14.48 10.94 -25.17
N THR A 103 14.52 10.11 -26.22
CA THR A 103 13.54 9.04 -26.47
C THR A 103 13.59 7.92 -25.41
N GLY A 104 14.74 7.76 -24.75
CA GLY A 104 14.96 6.72 -23.73
C GLY A 104 14.50 7.07 -22.31
N TYR A 105 14.02 8.30 -22.06
CA TYR A 105 13.71 8.78 -20.71
C TYR A 105 12.20 8.75 -20.42
N LEU A 106 11.85 8.47 -19.16
CA LEU A 106 10.47 8.47 -18.69
C LEU A 106 9.98 9.91 -18.42
N GLU A 107 8.67 10.10 -18.30
CA GLU A 107 8.08 11.42 -18.05
C GLU A 107 8.32 11.90 -16.61
N ASP A 108 8.36 10.98 -15.65
CA ASP A 108 8.61 11.22 -14.23
C ASP A 108 10.10 11.27 -13.85
N GLU A 109 11.00 11.12 -14.83
CA GLU A 109 12.44 11.09 -14.61
C GLU A 109 13.09 12.47 -14.90
N THR A 110 13.96 12.91 -13.99
CA THR A 110 14.84 14.06 -14.21
C THR A 110 16.29 13.60 -14.32
N VAL A 111 16.92 13.86 -15.46
CA VAL A 111 18.30 13.46 -15.75
C VAL A 111 19.15 14.70 -15.99
N TYR A 112 20.21 14.87 -15.19
CA TYR A 112 21.15 15.97 -15.39
C TYR A 112 22.20 15.59 -16.43
N VAL A 113 22.46 16.51 -17.35
CA VAL A 113 23.38 16.32 -18.46
C VAL A 113 24.64 17.14 -18.22
N TYR A 114 25.79 16.49 -18.35
CA TYR A 114 27.11 17.07 -18.10
C TYR A 114 27.98 17.04 -19.36
N ASP A 115 28.85 18.04 -19.48
CA ASP A 115 29.87 18.09 -20.54
C ASP A 115 31.05 17.14 -20.27
N SER A 116 32.03 17.12 -21.16
CA SER A 116 33.22 16.28 -20.97
C SER A 116 34.07 16.66 -19.75
N ALA A 117 34.08 17.95 -19.38
CA ALA A 117 34.77 18.48 -18.21
C ALA A 117 34.01 18.24 -16.88
N GLY A 118 32.77 17.77 -16.95
CA GLY A 118 31.92 17.51 -15.79
C GLY A 118 31.05 18.70 -15.36
N ILE A 119 30.95 19.73 -16.19
CA ILE A 119 30.10 20.91 -15.97
C ILE A 119 28.66 20.55 -16.36
N CYS A 120 27.68 20.89 -15.52
CA CYS A 120 26.27 20.76 -15.89
C CYS A 120 25.96 21.66 -17.10
N ILE A 121 25.33 21.09 -18.12
CA ILE A 121 24.91 21.78 -19.35
C ILE A 121 23.40 21.87 -19.50
N GLY A 122 22.65 21.09 -18.73
CA GLY A 122 21.20 21.13 -18.72
C GLY A 122 20.59 19.91 -18.05
N ARG A 123 19.29 19.72 -18.24
CA ARG A 123 18.56 18.54 -17.77
C ARG A 123 17.54 18.05 -18.78
N ILE A 124 17.22 16.78 -18.71
CA ILE A 124 16.10 16.16 -19.40
C ILE A 124 15.01 15.92 -18.35
N GLU A 125 13.82 16.45 -18.60
CA GLU A 125 12.67 16.38 -17.69
C GLU A 125 11.40 16.34 -18.55
N ASN A 126 10.40 15.51 -18.19
CA ASN A 126 9.17 15.37 -18.98
C ASN A 126 9.43 15.10 -20.48
N ARG A 127 10.45 14.30 -20.81
CA ARG A 127 10.91 14.03 -22.19
C ARG A 127 11.28 15.30 -22.98
N GLN A 128 11.71 16.35 -22.30
CA GLN A 128 12.12 17.60 -22.93
C GLN A 128 13.54 17.96 -22.51
N TRP A 129 14.28 18.52 -23.47
CA TRP A 129 15.65 18.97 -23.24
C TRP A 129 15.68 20.43 -22.78
N TYR A 130 16.11 20.65 -21.55
CA TYR A 130 16.28 21.97 -20.94
C TYR A 130 17.76 22.33 -20.92
N TRP A 131 18.16 23.13 -21.90
CA TRP A 131 19.54 23.58 -22.03
C TRP A 131 19.82 24.84 -21.18
N LYS A 132 20.93 24.87 -20.43
CA LYS A 132 21.21 25.94 -19.47
C LYS A 132 21.35 27.35 -20.08
N HIS A 133 21.74 27.43 -21.35
CA HIS A 133 21.88 28.72 -22.06
C HIS A 133 20.53 29.30 -22.48
N TRP A 134 19.48 28.49 -22.51
CA TRP A 134 18.09 28.95 -22.75
C TRP A 134 17.30 29.04 -21.44
N TYR A 135 17.56 28.12 -20.50
CA TYR A 135 16.85 27.99 -19.24
C TYR A 135 17.83 28.13 -18.08
N LYS A 136 17.83 29.29 -17.41
CA LYS A 136 18.79 29.61 -16.34
C LYS A 136 18.74 28.62 -15.17
N ASN A 137 17.57 28.03 -14.92
CA ASN A 137 17.34 27.10 -13.82
C ASN A 137 17.68 25.63 -14.16
N ALA A 138 18.17 25.33 -15.36
CA ALA A 138 18.37 23.96 -15.83
C ALA A 138 19.35 23.15 -14.93
N CYS A 139 20.27 23.83 -14.25
CA CYS A 139 21.34 23.21 -13.46
C CYS A 139 21.26 23.49 -11.95
N ASP A 140 20.25 24.21 -11.45
CA ASP A 140 20.22 24.70 -10.05
C ASP A 140 20.28 23.58 -9.00
N ASN A 141 19.67 22.43 -9.30
CA ASN A 141 19.64 21.26 -8.43
C ASN A 141 20.53 20.13 -8.95
N SER A 142 21.50 20.43 -9.82
CA SER A 142 22.39 19.38 -10.32
C SER A 142 23.26 18.88 -9.18
N PRO A 143 23.30 17.56 -8.92
CA PRO A 143 24.16 17.01 -7.88
C PRO A 143 25.63 17.30 -8.20
N ALA A 144 26.41 17.63 -7.16
CA ALA A 144 27.86 17.75 -7.27
C ALA A 144 28.45 16.43 -7.81
N GLN A 145 29.48 16.54 -8.67
CA GLN A 145 30.23 15.39 -9.16
C GLN A 145 31.14 14.83 -8.08
#